data_AF-A0A4Q5QFQ0-F1
#
_entry.id   AF-A0A4Q5QFQ0-F1
#
_cell.length_a   1.000
_cell.length_b   1.000
_cell.length_c   1.000
_cell.angle_alpha   90.00
_cell.angle_beta   90.00
_cell.angle_gamma   90.00
#
_symmetry.space_group_name_H-M   'P 1'
#
loop_
_entity.id
_entity.type
_entity.pdbx_description
1 polymer ?
#
loop_
_entity_poly.entity_id
_entity_poly.type
_entity_poly.pdbx_seq_one_letter_code
_entity_poly.pdbx_strand_id
1 'polypeptide(L)' 'MVKRRKVEEIVGVLEFEGKTPESPELLSWLADHKASNGGKIRVGQGGKGVRVAFSKEADMALWRARSEQEAKAKRTA' A
#
# COMPACT_ATOMS: atom_id res chain seq x y z
N MET A 1 23.14 16.94 18.47
CA MET A 1 22.15 17.35 17.46
C MET A 1 21.32 16.12 17.07
N VAL A 2 20.20 15.87 17.75
CA VAL A 2 19.38 14.68 17.49
C VAL A 2 18.61 14.96 16.19
N LYS A 3 18.97 14.26 15.11
CA LYS A 3 18.25 14.32 13.82
C LYS A 3 16.79 13.98 14.11
N ARG A 4 15.91 14.99 14.12
CA ARG A 4 14.46 14.80 14.21
C ARG A 4 14.08 13.90 13.04
N ARG A 5 13.93 12.59 13.29
CA ARG A 5 13.30 11.69 12.35
C ARG A 5 11.88 12.22 12.23
N LYS A 6 11.60 12.91 11.13
CA LYS A 6 10.27 13.33 10.74
C LYS A 6 9.41 12.08 10.85
N VAL A 7 8.63 11.98 11.93
CA VAL A 7 7.58 10.99 12.05
C VAL A 7 6.57 11.47 11.02
N GLU A 8 6.81 11.08 9.77
CA GLU A 8 5.86 11.31 8.69
C GLU A 8 4.58 10.65 9.15
N GLU A 9 3.53 11.45 9.37
CA GLU A 9 2.23 10.98 9.82
C GLU A 9 1.76 9.88 8.87
N ILE A 10 1.86 8.64 9.34
CA ILE A 10 1.22 7.51 8.71
C ILE A 10 -0.24 7.62 9.13
N VAL A 11 -1.10 7.95 8.17
CA VAL A 11 -2.54 8.08 8.41
C VAL A 11 -3.23 6.71 8.41
N GLY A 12 -2.60 5.69 7.83
CA GLY A 12 -3.12 4.33 7.88
C GLY A 12 -2.20 3.29 7.25
N VAL A 13 -2.48 2.02 7.53
CA VAL A 13 -1.72 0.86 7.04
C VAL A 13 -2.70 -0.17 6.48
N LEU A 14 -2.44 -0.68 5.28
CA LEU A 14 -3.13 -1.83 4.70
C LEU A 14 -2.21 -3.05 4.71
N GLU A 15 -2.76 -4.22 5.07
CA GLU A 15 -2.07 -5.50 4.95
C GLU A 15 -2.72 -6.31 3.82
N PHE A 16 -1.93 -6.64 2.79
CA PHE A 16 -2.34 -7.48 1.66
C PHE A 16 -1.86 -8.91 1.91
N GLU A 17 -2.78 -9.75 2.40
CA GLU A 17 -2.50 -11.17 2.64
C GLU A 17 -2.16 -11.90 1.32
N GLY A 18 -1.16 -12.78 1.37
CA GLY A 18 -0.75 -13.58 0.21
C GLY A 18 -0.02 -12.82 -0.91
N LYS A 19 0.18 -11.49 -0.78
CA LYS A 19 1.08 -10.72 -1.65
C LYS A 19 2.46 -10.59 -0.99
N THR A 20 3.50 -10.56 -1.82
CA THR A 20 4.90 -10.36 -1.42
C THR A 20 5.39 -8.99 -1.87
N PRO A 21 6.47 -8.44 -1.27
CA PRO A 21 7.01 -7.14 -1.66
C PRO A 21 7.42 -7.09 -3.14
N GLU A 22 7.73 -8.26 -3.71
CA GLU A 22 8.19 -8.46 -5.08
C GLU A 22 7.05 -8.90 -6.01
N SER A 23 5.82 -8.99 -5.51
CA SER A 23 4.68 -9.39 -6.33
C SER A 23 4.47 -8.39 -7.47
N PRO A 24 4.36 -8.84 -8.73
CA PRO A 24 4.26 -7.94 -9.88
C PRO A 24 3.02 -7.04 -9.81
N GLU A 25 1.93 -7.52 -9.22
CA GLU A 25 0.73 -6.71 -8.95
C GLU A 25 1.04 -5.53 -8.02
N LEU A 26 1.76 -5.78 -6.92
CA LEU A 26 2.14 -4.74 -5.95
C LEU A 26 3.12 -3.75 -6.58
N LEU A 27 4.12 -4.23 -7.32
CA LEU A 27 5.07 -3.38 -8.02
C LEU A 27 4.37 -2.47 -9.04
N SER A 28 3.38 -2.99 -9.76
CA SER A 28 2.54 -2.22 -10.67
C SER A 28 1.77 -1.12 -9.93
N TRP A 29 1.16 -1.44 -8.78
CA TRP A 29 0.44 -0.46 -7.98
C TRP A 29 1.36 0.62 -7.40
N LEU A 30 2.58 0.25 -6.98
CA LEU A 30 3.60 1.19 -6.52
C LEU A 30 4.04 2.14 -7.64
N ALA A 31 4.22 1.62 -8.85
CA ALA A 31 4.59 2.42 -10.02
C ALA A 31 3.48 3.40 -10.41
N ASP A 32 2.23 2.93 -10.47
CA ASP A 32 1.03 3.74 -10.74
C ASP A 32 0.87 4.85 -9.69
N HIS A 33 0.99 4.52 -8.41
CA HIS A 33 0.93 5.48 -7.31
C HIS A 33 2.03 6.54 -7.40
N LYS A 34 3.25 6.15 -7.76
CA LYS A 34 4.35 7.08 -7.99
C LYS A 34 4.10 7.99 -9.20
N ALA A 35 3.49 7.46 -10.26
CA ALA A 35 3.15 8.21 -11.47
C ALA A 35 2.00 9.22 -11.24
N SER A 36 1.02 8.89 -10.41
CA SER A 36 -0.10 9.78 -10.06
C SER A 36 0.25 10.89 -9.06
N ASN A 37 1.54 11.12 -8.74
CA ASN A 37 1.98 12.01 -7.66
C ASN A 37 1.32 11.66 -6.30
N GLY A 38 1.17 10.35 -6.03
CA GLY A 38 0.66 9.85 -4.77
C GLY A 38 1.50 10.28 -3.57
N GLY A 39 0.90 10.24 -2.38
CA GLY A 39 1.58 10.51 -1.11
C GLY A 39 2.74 9.54 -0.84
N LYS A 40 3.50 9.81 0.21
CA LYS A 40 4.60 8.91 0.57
C LYS A 40 4.02 7.63 1.14
N ILE A 41 4.52 6.50 0.66
CA ILE A 41 4.15 5.18 1.14
C ILE A 41 5.39 4.41 1.61
N ARG A 42 5.21 3.53 2.59
CA ARG A 42 6.25 2.62 3.06
C ARG A 42 5.74 1.19 2.96
N VAL A 43 6.48 0.36 2.24
CA VAL A 43 6.18 -1.06 2.08
C VAL A 43 7.06 -1.85 3.03
N GLY A 44 6.48 -2.80 3.73
CA GLY A 44 7.19 -3.71 4.62
C GLY A 44 6.55 -5.10 4.62
N GLN A 45 7.31 -6.09 5.07
CA GLN A 45 6.78 -7.43 5.25
C GLN A 45 5.83 -7.47 6.46
N GLY A 46 4.60 -7.92 6.23
CA GLY A 46 3.59 -8.20 7.24
C GLY A 46 3.69 -9.62 7.79
N GLY A 47 2.80 -9.96 8.72
CA GLY A 47 2.78 -11.31 9.31
C GLY A 47 2.25 -12.38 8.33
N LYS A 48 1.33 -11.99 7.43
CA LYS A 48 0.69 -12.90 6.47
C LYS A 48 0.80 -12.43 5.01
N GLY A 49 1.63 -11.42 4.75
CA GLY A 49 1.76 -10.80 3.43
C GLY A 49 2.55 -9.50 3.49
N VAL A 50 2.09 -8.46 2.80
CA VAL A 50 2.76 -7.16 2.76
C VAL A 50 1.94 -6.08 3.47
N ARG A 51 2.63 -5.26 4.26
CA ARG A 51 2.08 -4.03 4.84
C ARG A 51 2.48 -2.83 4.03
N VAL A 52 1.51 -1.99 3.68
CA VAL A 52 1.72 -0.70 3.02
C VAL A 52 1.18 0.38 3.94
N ALA A 53 2.08 1.23 4.43
CA ALA A 53 1.74 2.39 5.23
C ALA A 53 1.63 3.62 4.34
N PHE A 54 0.54 4.39 4.50
CA PHE A 54 0.21 5.54 3.69
C PHE A 54 0.34 6.83 4.50
N SER A 55 0.83 7.89 3.85
CA SER A 55 0.80 9.25 4.42
C SER A 55 -0.45 10.05 4.06
N LYS A 56 -1.32 9.52 3.17
CA LYS A 56 -2.59 10.15 2.76
C LYS A 56 -3.73 9.15 2.83
N GLU A 57 -4.87 9.58 3.35
CA GLU A 57 -6.03 8.72 3.54
C GLU A 57 -6.70 8.39 2.20
N ALA A 58 -6.73 9.35 1.27
CA ALA A 58 -7.24 9.15 -0.08
C ALA A 58 -6.51 8.02 -0.83
N ASP A 59 -5.18 7.95 -0.69
CA ASP A 59 -4.37 6.90 -1.30
C ASP A 59 -4.68 5.54 -0.68
N MET A 60 -4.84 5.49 0.66
CA MET A 60 -5.25 4.28 1.36
C MET A 60 -6.63 3.80 0.89
N ALA A 61 -7.61 4.71 0.79
CA ALA A 61 -8.95 4.37 0.33
C ALA A 61 -8.95 3.84 -1.11
N LEU A 62 -8.14 4.44 -1.99
CA LEU A 62 -7.98 4.00 -3.38
C LEU A 62 -7.38 2.59 -3.46
N TRP A 63 -6.30 2.34 -2.72
CA TRP A 63 -5.65 1.02 -2.69
C TRP A 63 -6.54 -0.05 -2.08
N ARG A 64 -7.29 0.30 -1.03
CA ARG A 64 -8.29 -0.60 -0.43
C ARG A 64 -9.38 -0.95 -1.43
N ALA A 65 -9.97 0.03 -2.11
CA ALA A 65 -11.00 -0.20 -3.12
C ALA A 65 -10.49 -1.07 -4.28
N ARG A 66 -9.25 -0.82 -4.75
CA ARG A 66 -8.61 -1.62 -5.79
C ARG A 66 -8.43 -3.08 -5.35
N SER A 67 -7.99 -3.30 -4.12
CA SER A 67 -7.84 -4.66 -3.56
C SER A 67 -9.17 -5.37 -3.34
N GLU A 68 -10.20 -4.66 -2.89
CA GLU A 68 -11.54 -5.23 -2.73
C GLU A 68 -12.14 -5.61 -4.09
N GLN A 69 -11.90 -4.81 -5.14
CA GLN A 69 -12.30 -5.14 -6.51
C GLN A 69 -11.57 -6.39 -7.05
N GLU A 70 -10.25 -6.52 -6.84
CA GLU A 70 -9.51 -7.73 -7.21
C GLU A 70 -10.01 -8.98 -6.47
N ALA A 71 -10.28 -8.85 -5.16
CA ALA A 71 -10.84 -9.95 -4.37
C ALA A 71 -12.22 -10.37 -4.86
N LYS A 72 -13.05 -9.41 -5.30
CA LYS A 72 -14.37 -9.68 -5.89
C LYS A 72 -14.25 -10.32 -7.27
N ALA A 73 -13.33 -9.86 -8.11
CA ALA A 73 -13.07 -10.46 -9.42
C ALA A 73 -12.65 -11.94 -9.30
N LYS A 74 -11.80 -12.28 -8.33
CA LYS A 74 -11.40 -13.68 -8.04
C LYS A 74 -12.53 -14.56 -7.51
N ARG A 75 -13.59 -13.98 -6.94
CA ARG A 75 -14.77 -14.71 -6.45
C ARG A 75 -15.84 -14.95 -7.53
N THR A 76 -15.70 -14.33 -8.70
CA THR A 76 -16.70 -14.41 -9.77
C THR A 76 -16.18 -15.18 -11.00
N ALA A 77 -14.97 -15.75 -10.92
CA ALA A 77 -14.33 -16.54 -11.96
C ALA A 77 -14.35 -18.03 -11.62
#